data_AF-A0A136M2G8-F1
#
_entry.id   AF-A0A136M2G8-F1
#
_cell.length_a   1.000
_cell.length_b   1.000
_cell.length_c   1.000
_cell.angle_alpha   90.00
_cell.angle_beta   90.00
_cell.angle_gamma   90.00
#
_symmetry.space_group_name_H-M   'P 1'
#
loop_
_entity.id
_entity.type
_entity.pdbx_description
1 polymer ?
#
loop_
_entity_poly.entity_id
_entity_poly.type
_entity_poly.pdbx_seq_one_letter_code
_entity_poly.pdbx_strand_id
1 'polypeptide(L)'
;MILFSGCPGGGPKDTQPNWVTCPWPPDFLEVLDYQWNGVAIPFWTQEAKFARDHGVKLAFEAHPGFIVYNPETILKLRKACGNTIGANLDPSHFFWQGIDPIAAARALQGAIHYVHAKDTRVDVINTKVNGTLDTKNYGDVLSRSWVFRTCGYGHDEIWWNNFVSTLKLCGYDHVLSIEHEDSLMTPKEGLEKAITFLQRVVIREKSGKATWF
;
A
#
# COMPACT_ATOMS: atom_id res chain seq x y z
N MET A 1 -10.32 -9.34 4.72
CA MET A 1 -9.52 -10.03 3.69
C MET A 1 -8.59 -9.00 3.07
N ILE A 2 -7.32 -9.37 2.88
CA ILE A 2 -6.31 -8.54 2.20
C ILE A 2 -6.24 -9.03 0.76
N LEU A 3 -6.16 -8.11 -0.19
CA LEU A 3 -6.22 -8.43 -1.61
C LEU A 3 -5.68 -7.29 -2.49
N PHE A 4 -5.47 -7.61 -3.76
CA PHE A 4 -5.18 -6.65 -4.82
C PHE A 4 -6.41 -6.42 -5.70
N SER A 5 -6.47 -5.27 -6.36
CA SER A 5 -7.58 -4.91 -7.26
C SER A 5 -7.57 -5.63 -8.60
N GLY A 6 -6.46 -6.27 -8.94
CA GLY A 6 -6.17 -6.65 -10.32
C GLY A 6 -5.86 -5.43 -11.21
N CYS A 7 -5.52 -5.71 -12.46
CA CYS A 7 -5.30 -4.72 -13.51
C CYS A 7 -5.99 -5.21 -14.78
N PRO A 8 -7.17 -4.69 -15.14
CA PRO A 8 -7.81 -5.08 -16.38
C PRO A 8 -6.93 -4.75 -17.61
N GLY A 9 -7.20 -5.40 -18.74
CA GLY A 9 -6.59 -5.03 -20.01
C GLY A 9 -7.01 -3.63 -20.48
N GLY A 10 -6.42 -3.16 -21.58
CA GLY A 10 -6.77 -1.90 -22.23
C GLY A 10 -8.10 -1.93 -22.99
N GLY A 11 -8.56 -3.12 -23.36
CA GLY A 11 -9.85 -3.33 -24.00
C GLY A 11 -10.43 -4.74 -23.77
N PRO A 12 -11.62 -5.03 -24.30
CA PRO A 12 -12.34 -6.28 -24.06
C PRO A 12 -11.70 -7.53 -24.67
N LYS A 13 -10.73 -7.37 -25.57
CA LYS A 13 -10.01 -8.48 -26.22
C LYS A 13 -8.61 -8.70 -25.66
N ASP A 14 -8.17 -7.84 -24.74
CA ASP A 14 -6.83 -7.93 -24.19
C ASP A 14 -6.72 -9.11 -23.24
N THR A 15 -5.64 -9.87 -23.37
CA THR A 15 -5.35 -11.06 -22.54
C THR A 15 -4.31 -10.79 -21.47
N GLN A 16 -3.77 -9.56 -21.43
CA GLN A 16 -2.71 -9.14 -20.51
C GLN A 16 -3.12 -7.83 -19.80
N PRO A 17 -2.63 -7.59 -18.58
CA PRO A 17 -2.89 -6.36 -17.85
C PRO A 17 -2.30 -5.14 -18.58
N ASN A 18 -2.98 -3.99 -18.49
CA ASN A 18 -2.48 -2.73 -19.03
C ASN A 18 -2.35 -1.67 -17.93
N TRP A 19 -1.15 -1.49 -17.39
CA TRP A 19 -0.92 -0.57 -16.29
C TRP A 19 -0.61 0.85 -16.80
N VAL A 20 -1.62 1.71 -16.84
CA VAL A 20 -1.50 3.10 -17.34
C VAL A 20 -0.88 4.01 -16.27
N THR A 21 0.29 4.60 -16.58
CA THR A 21 1.05 5.45 -15.65
C THR A 21 1.01 6.94 -15.98
N CYS A 22 0.48 7.33 -17.14
CA CYS A 22 0.39 8.71 -17.58
C CYS A 22 -0.87 8.92 -18.45
N PRO A 23 -1.32 10.17 -18.65
CA PRO A 23 -2.58 10.45 -19.37
C PRO A 23 -2.42 10.63 -20.88
N TRP A 24 -1.21 10.52 -21.43
CA TRP A 24 -0.93 10.76 -22.85
C TRP A 24 -0.13 9.57 -23.44
N PRO A 25 -0.51 9.01 -24.60
CA PRO A 25 -1.60 9.39 -25.53
C PRO A 25 -3.02 9.39 -24.96
N PRO A 26 -4.03 10.06 -25.55
CA PRO A 26 -5.37 10.22 -24.96
C PRO A 26 -6.08 8.87 -24.86
N ASP A 27 -5.67 7.92 -25.71
CA ASP A 27 -5.99 6.50 -25.67
C ASP A 27 -5.77 5.91 -24.26
N PHE A 28 -4.80 6.41 -23.48
CA PHE A 28 -4.60 6.01 -22.09
C PHE A 28 -5.76 6.39 -21.16
N LEU A 29 -6.43 7.51 -21.43
CA LEU A 29 -7.64 7.89 -20.70
C LEU A 29 -8.84 7.04 -21.12
N GLU A 30 -8.92 6.67 -22.40
CA GLU A 30 -9.94 5.74 -22.90
C GLU A 30 -9.77 4.34 -22.28
N VAL A 31 -8.52 3.86 -22.19
CA VAL A 31 -8.16 2.64 -21.46
C VAL A 31 -8.58 2.75 -20.00
N LEU A 32 -8.23 3.82 -19.30
CA LEU A 32 -8.60 4.00 -17.90
C LEU A 32 -10.12 4.04 -17.70
N ASP A 33 -10.87 4.66 -18.62
CA ASP A 33 -12.33 4.65 -18.59
C ASP A 33 -12.89 3.23 -18.70
N TYR A 34 -12.44 2.45 -19.68
CA TYR A 34 -12.81 1.05 -19.82
C TYR A 34 -12.45 0.23 -18.57
N GLN A 35 -11.23 0.36 -18.07
CA GLN A 35 -10.75 -0.37 -16.90
C GLN A 35 -11.57 -0.06 -15.65
N TRP A 36 -11.87 1.21 -15.39
CA TRP A 36 -12.64 1.62 -14.21
C TRP A 36 -14.13 1.35 -14.36
N ASN A 37 -14.74 1.89 -15.40
CA ASN A 37 -16.19 1.91 -15.56
C ASN A 37 -16.74 0.64 -16.23
N GLY A 38 -15.97 0.04 -17.14
CA GLY A 38 -16.35 -1.19 -17.84
C GLY A 38 -16.07 -2.47 -17.05
N VAL A 39 -15.01 -2.49 -16.22
CA VAL A 39 -14.55 -3.73 -15.56
C VAL A 39 -14.52 -3.61 -14.04
N ALA A 40 -13.68 -2.74 -13.49
CA ALA A 40 -13.35 -2.77 -12.06
C ALA A 40 -14.55 -2.40 -11.17
N ILE A 41 -15.26 -1.30 -11.45
CA ILE A 41 -16.41 -0.88 -10.63
C ILE A 41 -17.55 -1.91 -10.69
N PRO A 42 -17.99 -2.42 -11.86
CA PRO A 42 -19.01 -3.46 -11.92
C PRO A 42 -18.64 -4.70 -11.10
N PHE A 43 -17.42 -5.20 -11.26
CA PHE A 43 -16.93 -6.38 -10.53
C PHE A 43 -16.89 -6.12 -9.02
N TRP A 44 -16.19 -5.07 -8.59
CA TRP A 44 -15.99 -4.80 -7.17
C TRP A 44 -17.28 -4.36 -6.45
N THR A 45 -18.29 -3.85 -7.18
CA THR A 45 -19.61 -3.60 -6.59
C THR A 45 -20.28 -4.91 -6.17
N GLN A 46 -20.20 -5.94 -7.01
CA GLN A 46 -20.75 -7.27 -6.70
C GLN A 46 -19.98 -7.92 -5.56
N GLU A 47 -18.65 -7.91 -5.63
CA GLU A 47 -17.78 -8.48 -4.59
C GLU A 47 -17.90 -7.75 -3.25
N ALA A 48 -18.00 -6.42 -3.25
CA ALA A 48 -18.20 -5.64 -2.03
C ALA A 48 -19.56 -5.92 -1.37
N LYS A 49 -20.60 -6.19 -2.17
CA LYS A 49 -21.88 -6.65 -1.66
C LYS A 49 -21.74 -8.04 -1.06
N PHE A 50 -21.16 -8.98 -1.80
CA PHE A 50 -20.98 -10.35 -1.35
C PHE A 50 -20.18 -10.40 -0.03
N ALA A 51 -19.05 -9.71 0.04
CA ALA A 51 -18.24 -9.62 1.25
C ALA A 51 -19.03 -9.02 2.43
N ARG A 52 -19.80 -7.94 2.19
CA ARG A 52 -20.64 -7.32 3.23
C ARG A 52 -21.71 -8.25 3.76
N ASP A 53 -22.39 -8.99 2.89
CA ASP A 53 -23.44 -9.94 3.27
C ASP A 53 -22.88 -11.09 4.12
N HIS A 54 -21.57 -11.32 4.09
CA HIS A 54 -20.84 -12.29 4.92
C HIS A 54 -20.03 -11.65 6.06
N GLY A 55 -20.23 -10.35 6.34
CA GLY A 55 -19.53 -9.65 7.41
C GLY A 55 -18.02 -9.46 7.18
N VAL A 56 -17.54 -9.59 5.94
CA VAL A 56 -16.13 -9.45 5.56
C VAL A 56 -15.86 -8.03 5.06
N LYS A 57 -14.80 -7.41 5.59
CA LYS A 57 -14.21 -6.19 5.03
C LYS A 57 -13.12 -6.53 4.03
N LEU A 58 -13.06 -5.78 2.95
CA LEU A 58 -12.03 -5.88 1.91
C LEU A 58 -10.97 -4.80 2.16
N ALA A 59 -9.71 -5.21 2.24
CA ALA A 59 -8.56 -4.34 2.49
C ALA A 59 -7.63 -4.40 1.28
N PHE A 60 -7.70 -3.40 0.41
CA PHE A 60 -6.89 -3.30 -0.79
C PHE A 60 -5.51 -2.79 -0.46
N GLU A 61 -4.51 -3.55 -0.84
CA GLU A 61 -3.14 -3.07 -0.87
C GLU A 61 -2.95 -2.25 -2.14
N ALA A 62 -2.69 -0.96 -1.96
CA ALA A 62 -2.36 -0.07 -3.06
C ALA A 62 -0.96 -0.42 -3.57
N HIS A 63 -0.90 -1.11 -4.71
CA HIS A 63 0.31 -1.68 -5.23
C HIS A 63 0.47 -1.33 -6.72
N PRO A 64 1.60 -0.75 -7.15
CA PRO A 64 1.84 -0.41 -8.55
C PRO A 64 1.83 -1.64 -9.46
N GLY A 65 1.23 -1.51 -10.65
CA GLY A 65 0.88 -2.65 -11.50
C GLY A 65 -0.58 -3.09 -11.36
N PHE A 66 -1.36 -2.50 -10.44
CA PHE A 66 -2.80 -2.72 -10.29
C PHE A 66 -3.59 -1.42 -10.39
N ILE A 67 -4.88 -1.49 -10.74
CA ILE A 67 -5.74 -0.31 -10.92
C ILE A 67 -5.94 0.51 -9.63
N VAL A 68 -5.74 -0.11 -8.46
CA VAL A 68 -5.65 0.55 -7.15
C VAL A 68 -4.20 0.53 -6.67
N TYR A 69 -3.55 1.69 -6.66
CA TYR A 69 -2.09 1.84 -6.53
C TYR A 69 -1.66 3.02 -5.67
N ASN A 70 -2.60 3.80 -5.13
CA ASN A 70 -2.34 4.91 -4.23
C ASN A 70 -3.59 5.20 -3.36
N PRO A 71 -3.51 6.11 -2.36
CA PRO A 71 -4.66 6.46 -1.53
C PRO A 71 -5.86 6.99 -2.32
N GLU A 72 -5.63 7.79 -3.35
CA GLU A 72 -6.69 8.36 -4.19
C GLU A 72 -7.52 7.27 -4.89
N THR A 73 -6.85 6.27 -5.47
CA THR A 73 -7.52 5.17 -6.17
C THR A 73 -8.22 4.19 -5.23
N ILE A 74 -7.71 3.99 -4.00
CA ILE A 74 -8.46 3.30 -2.95
C ILE A 74 -9.78 4.03 -2.68
N LEU A 75 -9.71 5.35 -2.45
CA LEU A 75 -10.88 6.16 -2.15
C LEU A 75 -11.84 6.24 -3.35
N LYS A 76 -11.34 6.25 -4.59
CA LYS A 76 -12.14 6.17 -5.81
C LYS A 76 -12.95 4.89 -5.85
N LEU A 77 -12.33 3.73 -5.62
CA LEU A 77 -13.03 2.45 -5.59
C LEU A 77 -14.03 2.37 -4.43
N ARG A 78 -13.63 2.83 -3.23
CA ARG A 78 -14.51 2.88 -2.06
C ARG A 78 -15.73 3.78 -2.30
N LYS A 79 -15.55 4.93 -2.94
CA LYS A 79 -16.65 5.84 -3.28
C LYS A 79 -17.66 5.17 -4.21
N ALA A 80 -17.19 4.37 -5.17
CA ALA A 80 -18.05 3.68 -6.13
C ALA A 80 -18.73 2.43 -5.54
N CYS A 81 -18.01 1.63 -4.74
CA CYS A 81 -18.44 0.30 -4.32
C CYS A 81 -18.84 0.20 -2.83
N GLY A 82 -18.69 1.28 -2.07
CA GLY A 82 -19.13 1.39 -0.67
C GLY A 82 -18.07 1.05 0.38
N ASN A 83 -18.42 1.28 1.64
CA ASN A 83 -17.51 1.24 2.79
C ASN A 83 -16.96 -0.17 3.15
N THR A 84 -17.44 -1.23 2.50
CA THR A 84 -16.82 -2.57 2.59
C THR A 84 -15.38 -2.54 2.06
N ILE A 85 -15.11 -1.68 1.08
CA ILE A 85 -13.78 -1.45 0.48
C ILE A 85 -12.99 -0.51 1.39
N GLY A 86 -11.81 -0.91 1.81
CA GLY A 86 -10.85 -0.08 2.53
C GLY A 86 -9.42 -0.41 2.15
N ALA A 87 -8.47 0.15 2.87
CA ALA A 87 -7.05 -0.03 2.66
C ALA A 87 -6.49 -1.18 3.51
N ASN A 88 -5.65 -2.01 2.89
CA ASN A 88 -4.46 -2.53 3.56
C ASN A 88 -3.38 -1.46 3.37
N LEU A 89 -3.06 -0.72 4.43
CA LEU A 89 -2.05 0.33 4.35
C LEU A 89 -0.67 -0.30 4.45
N ASP A 90 -0.03 -0.45 3.30
CA ASP A 90 1.36 -0.86 3.18
C ASP A 90 2.22 0.36 2.77
N PRO A 91 3.15 0.82 3.63
CA PRO A 91 3.94 2.01 3.32
C PRO A 91 5.05 1.75 2.28
N SER A 92 5.43 0.49 2.03
CA SER A 92 6.57 0.13 1.19
C SER A 92 6.43 0.62 -0.25
N HIS A 93 5.24 0.50 -0.83
CA HIS A 93 4.94 0.97 -2.18
C HIS A 93 4.89 2.51 -2.26
N PHE A 94 4.41 3.15 -1.19
CA PHE A 94 4.26 4.59 -1.14
C PHE A 94 5.61 5.31 -1.11
N PHE A 95 6.59 4.78 -0.38
CA PHE A 95 7.92 5.38 -0.27
C PHE A 95 8.56 5.66 -1.62
N TRP A 96 8.60 4.67 -2.52
CA TRP A 96 9.26 4.85 -3.81
C TRP A 96 8.40 5.62 -4.82
N GLN A 97 7.09 5.67 -4.63
CA GLN A 97 6.20 6.56 -5.41
C GLN A 97 6.30 8.02 -4.97
N GLY A 98 7.02 8.33 -3.89
CA GLY A 98 7.09 9.67 -3.31
C GLY A 98 5.83 10.06 -2.51
N ILE A 99 5.01 9.08 -2.15
CA ILE A 99 3.83 9.26 -1.30
C ILE A 99 4.30 9.18 0.16
N ASP A 100 3.97 10.18 0.99
CA ASP A 100 4.19 10.12 2.43
C ASP A 100 3.15 9.17 3.08
N PRO A 101 3.53 8.03 3.66
CA PRO A 101 2.57 7.09 4.24
C PRO A 101 1.85 7.63 5.49
N ILE A 102 2.43 8.61 6.19
CA ILE A 102 1.78 9.27 7.34
C ILE A 102 0.66 10.19 6.83
N ALA A 103 0.92 10.95 5.77
CA ALA A 103 -0.12 11.74 5.10
C ALA A 103 -1.21 10.83 4.50
N ALA A 104 -0.81 9.72 3.88
CA ALA A 104 -1.73 8.72 3.36
C ALA A 104 -2.64 8.12 4.45
N ALA A 105 -2.08 7.81 5.63
CA ALA A 105 -2.87 7.31 6.76
C ALA A 105 -3.98 8.30 7.16
N ARG A 106 -3.68 9.60 7.19
CA ARG A 106 -4.67 10.66 7.45
C ARG A 106 -5.72 10.76 6.34
N ALA A 107 -5.30 10.72 5.07
CA ALA A 107 -6.22 10.74 3.93
C ALA A 107 -7.16 9.51 3.91
N LEU A 108 -6.68 8.37 4.42
CA LEU A 108 -7.43 7.12 4.51
C LEU A 108 -8.15 6.93 5.86
N GLN A 109 -8.27 7.98 6.70
CA GLN A 109 -8.98 7.90 7.97
C GLN A 109 -10.39 7.32 7.79
N GLY A 110 -10.75 6.31 8.61
CA GLY A 110 -12.03 5.59 8.49
C GLY A 110 -12.12 4.59 7.33
N ALA A 111 -11.07 4.47 6.50
CA ALA A 111 -10.94 3.49 5.44
C ALA A 111 -9.81 2.48 5.67
N ILE A 112 -8.92 2.65 6.65
CA ILE A 112 -7.88 1.67 6.98
C ILE A 112 -8.51 0.45 7.65
N HIS A 113 -8.45 -0.70 6.96
CA HIS A 113 -8.97 -1.98 7.45
C HIS A 113 -7.84 -2.90 7.95
N TYR A 114 -6.65 -2.77 7.38
CA TYR A 114 -5.47 -3.55 7.75
C TYR A 114 -4.19 -2.73 7.51
N VAL A 115 -3.08 -3.14 8.09
CA VAL A 115 -1.78 -2.48 7.91
C VAL A 115 -0.69 -3.55 7.78
N HIS A 116 0.11 -3.42 6.72
CA HIS A 116 1.36 -4.12 6.58
C HIS A 116 2.52 -3.27 7.10
N ALA A 117 3.38 -3.88 7.92
CA ALA A 117 4.71 -3.37 8.19
C ALA A 117 5.67 -3.97 7.17
N LYS A 118 5.96 -3.19 6.15
CA LYS A 118 6.93 -3.47 5.09
C LYS A 118 7.71 -2.20 4.81
N ASP A 119 9.02 -2.31 4.58
CA ASP A 119 9.90 -1.15 4.46
C ASP A 119 10.55 -1.12 3.07
N THR A 120 10.98 0.07 2.65
CA THR A 120 11.60 0.31 1.35
C THR A 120 12.77 1.26 1.52
N ARG A 121 13.88 0.97 0.85
CA ARG A 121 14.98 1.90 0.69
C ARG A 121 14.97 2.44 -0.73
N VAL A 122 14.83 3.77 -0.87
CA VAL A 122 15.06 4.47 -2.13
C VAL A 122 16.54 4.80 -2.24
N ASP A 123 17.17 4.36 -3.33
CA ASP A 123 18.53 4.73 -3.66
C ASP A 123 18.53 6.11 -4.34
N VAL A 124 19.11 7.09 -3.66
CA VAL A 124 19.09 8.49 -4.12
C VAL A 124 19.93 8.68 -5.37
N ILE A 125 20.99 7.90 -5.58
CA ILE A 125 21.88 8.04 -6.74
C ILE A 125 21.17 7.49 -7.97
N ASN A 126 20.71 6.24 -7.90
CA ASN A 126 20.02 5.58 -9.01
C ASN A 126 18.71 6.29 -9.35
N THR A 127 17.94 6.74 -8.35
CA THR A 127 16.68 7.45 -8.59
C THR A 127 16.90 8.82 -9.24
N LYS A 128 17.97 9.54 -8.91
CA LYS A 128 18.29 10.84 -9.56
C LYS A 128 18.62 10.68 -11.05
N VAL A 129 19.10 9.51 -11.46
CA VAL A 129 19.46 9.22 -12.86
C VAL A 129 18.27 8.60 -13.61
N ASN A 130 17.59 7.63 -13.00
CA ASN A 130 16.62 6.76 -13.69
C ASN A 130 15.15 7.09 -13.35
N GLY A 131 14.89 7.87 -12.31
CA GLY A 131 13.57 7.96 -11.70
C GLY A 131 13.20 6.69 -10.91
N THR A 132 11.93 6.53 -10.57
CA THR A 132 11.45 5.46 -9.67
C THR A 132 10.80 4.28 -10.39
N LEU A 133 10.52 4.41 -11.70
CA LEU A 133 9.99 3.35 -12.55
C LEU A 133 11.09 2.34 -12.88
N ASP A 134 11.30 1.38 -11.98
CA ASP A 134 12.41 0.44 -12.04
C ASP A 134 11.95 -1.02 -12.24
N THR A 135 12.06 -1.49 -13.49
CA THR A 135 11.64 -2.83 -13.93
C THR A 135 12.77 -3.87 -13.90
N LYS A 136 13.92 -3.56 -13.29
CA LYS A 136 15.04 -4.52 -13.19
C LYS A 136 14.66 -5.73 -12.32
N ASN A 137 15.52 -6.75 -12.28
CA ASN A 137 15.32 -7.88 -11.37
C ASN A 137 15.54 -7.45 -9.90
N TYR A 138 14.76 -7.98 -8.94
CA TYR A 138 14.91 -7.66 -7.51
C TYR A 138 16.24 -8.11 -6.89
N GLY A 139 16.94 -9.05 -7.52
CA GLY A 139 18.29 -9.47 -7.14
C GLY A 139 19.39 -8.49 -7.56
N ASP A 140 19.11 -7.56 -8.48
CA ASP A 140 20.07 -6.54 -8.92
C ASP A 140 20.05 -5.31 -7.98
N VAL A 141 20.25 -5.58 -6.69
CA VAL A 141 20.05 -4.62 -5.59
C VAL A 141 20.83 -3.32 -5.81
N LEU A 142 22.07 -3.42 -6.31
CA LEU A 142 22.96 -2.26 -6.46
C LEU A 142 22.54 -1.30 -7.58
N SER A 143 21.92 -1.79 -8.65
CA SER A 143 21.55 -0.97 -9.81
C SER A 143 20.12 -0.43 -9.75
N ARG A 144 19.34 -0.87 -8.76
CA ARG A 144 17.95 -0.48 -8.58
C ARG A 144 17.79 0.88 -7.92
N SER A 145 16.73 1.57 -8.31
CA SER A 145 16.32 2.87 -7.78
C SER A 145 15.66 2.75 -6.40
N TRP A 146 15.14 1.58 -6.09
CA TRP A 146 14.60 1.24 -4.78
C TRP A 146 14.54 -0.28 -4.59
N VAL A 147 14.58 -0.71 -3.33
CA VAL A 147 14.46 -2.11 -2.92
C VAL A 147 13.64 -2.23 -1.63
N PHE A 148 12.86 -3.30 -1.52
CA PHE A 148 12.22 -3.64 -0.24
C PHE A 148 13.26 -4.05 0.78
N ARG A 149 13.02 -3.69 2.04
CA ARG A 149 13.91 -3.94 3.17
C ARG A 149 13.14 -4.43 4.38
N THR A 150 13.88 -5.08 5.26
CA THR A 150 13.45 -5.38 6.63
C THR A 150 13.05 -4.08 7.37
N CYS A 151 11.94 -4.09 8.11
CA CYS A 151 11.52 -2.93 8.91
C CYS A 151 12.64 -2.43 9.81
N GLY A 152 12.94 -1.13 9.74
CA GLY A 152 14.04 -0.49 10.45
C GLY A 152 15.33 -0.36 9.64
N TYR A 153 15.39 -0.95 8.43
CA TYR A 153 16.53 -0.84 7.51
C TYR A 153 16.24 0.06 6.30
N GLY A 154 14.98 0.36 6.00
CA GLY A 154 14.61 1.41 5.04
C GLY A 154 14.44 2.76 5.73
N HIS A 155 13.68 2.77 6.83
CA HIS A 155 13.35 3.96 7.62
C HIS A 155 13.63 3.77 9.12
N ASP A 156 13.87 4.87 9.82
CA ASP A 156 14.27 4.87 11.23
C ASP A 156 13.10 4.70 12.21
N GLU A 157 13.44 4.52 13.48
CA GLU A 157 12.45 4.34 14.55
C GLU A 157 11.56 5.57 14.74
N ILE A 158 12.08 6.79 14.48
CA ILE A 158 11.30 8.02 14.60
C ILE A 158 10.17 8.02 13.58
N TRP A 159 10.46 7.68 12.33
CA TRP A 159 9.44 7.57 11.29
C TRP A 159 8.38 6.54 11.67
N TRP A 160 8.79 5.34 12.10
CA TRP A 160 7.88 4.26 12.49
C TRP A 160 7.02 4.63 13.71
N ASN A 161 7.58 5.34 14.70
CA ASN A 161 6.84 5.86 15.85
C ASN A 161 5.75 6.86 15.42
N ASN A 162 6.08 7.75 14.48
CA ASN A 162 5.12 8.71 13.94
C ASN A 162 4.03 8.03 13.12
N PHE A 163 4.37 6.98 12.36
CA PHE A 163 3.41 6.20 11.59
C PHE A 163 2.42 5.48 12.49
N VAL A 164 2.90 4.72 13.49
CA VAL A 164 2.04 4.02 14.46
C VAL A 164 1.18 4.99 15.28
N SER A 165 1.75 6.11 15.70
CA SER A 165 0.99 7.17 16.39
C SER A 165 -0.13 7.72 15.50
N THR A 166 0.17 7.96 14.22
CA THR A 166 -0.82 8.49 13.27
C THR A 166 -1.92 7.48 12.96
N LEU A 167 -1.60 6.19 12.85
CA LEU A 167 -2.61 5.13 12.74
C LEU A 167 -3.59 5.19 13.91
N LYS A 168 -3.08 5.27 15.14
CA LYS A 168 -3.90 5.35 16.35
C LYS A 168 -4.77 6.62 16.35
N LEU A 169 -4.21 7.77 15.97
CA LEU A 169 -4.96 9.04 15.84
C LEU A 169 -6.05 8.97 14.75
N CYS A 170 -5.82 8.20 13.68
CA CYS A 170 -6.81 7.97 12.62
C CYS A 170 -7.86 6.89 13.00
N GLY A 171 -7.81 6.37 14.23
CA GLY A 171 -8.75 5.38 14.76
C GLY A 171 -8.40 3.93 14.41
N TYR A 172 -7.19 3.66 13.93
CA TYR A 172 -6.70 2.29 13.71
C TYR A 172 -5.89 1.81 14.92
N ASP A 173 -6.42 0.82 15.64
CA ASP A 173 -5.78 0.21 16.82
C ASP A 173 -5.82 -1.33 16.76
N HIS A 174 -5.55 -1.87 15.58
CA HIS A 174 -5.56 -3.31 15.32
C HIS A 174 -4.11 -3.83 15.10
N VAL A 175 -3.91 -4.70 14.11
CA VAL A 175 -2.66 -5.43 13.86
C VAL A 175 -1.70 -4.61 13.01
N LEU A 176 -0.42 -4.66 13.37
CA LEU A 176 0.68 -4.33 12.47
C LEU A 176 1.29 -5.64 11.95
N SER A 177 0.93 -6.04 10.72
CA SER A 177 1.29 -7.35 10.16
C SER A 177 2.60 -7.26 9.41
N ILE A 178 3.61 -8.06 9.77
CA ILE A 178 4.88 -8.06 9.07
C ILE A 178 4.71 -8.77 7.72
N GLU A 179 4.93 -8.04 6.62
CA GLU A 179 5.16 -8.63 5.31
C GLU A 179 6.66 -8.49 5.03
N HIS A 180 7.37 -9.61 5.02
CA HIS A 180 8.83 -9.60 4.95
C HIS A 180 9.33 -9.81 3.52
N GLU A 181 10.13 -8.85 3.03
CA GLU A 181 10.89 -8.94 1.79
C GLU A 181 12.19 -8.13 1.92
N ASP A 182 13.34 -8.77 1.73
CA ASP A 182 14.65 -8.12 1.73
C ASP A 182 15.64 -8.96 0.90
N SER A 183 16.19 -8.40 -0.18
CA SER A 183 17.15 -9.11 -1.04
C SER A 183 18.53 -9.31 -0.39
N LEU A 184 18.80 -8.71 0.77
CA LEU A 184 20.10 -8.77 1.45
C LEU A 184 20.08 -9.65 2.71
N MET A 185 18.93 -10.16 3.13
CA MET A 185 18.79 -10.99 4.32
C MET A 185 18.02 -12.27 4.00
N THR A 186 18.28 -13.32 4.79
CA THR A 186 17.41 -14.49 4.74
C THR A 186 16.03 -14.16 5.32
N PRO A 187 14.96 -14.87 4.90
CA PRO A 187 13.62 -14.64 5.44
C PRO A 187 13.55 -14.73 6.97
N LYS A 188 14.32 -15.66 7.57
CA LYS A 188 14.37 -15.83 9.02
C LYS A 188 15.03 -14.63 9.71
N GLU A 189 16.23 -14.26 9.27
CA GLU A 189 16.99 -13.17 9.89
C GLU A 189 16.24 -11.84 9.78
N GLY A 190 15.71 -11.54 8.59
CA GLY A 190 14.95 -10.32 8.37
C GLY A 190 13.67 -10.27 9.21
N LEU A 191 12.94 -11.39 9.31
CA LEU A 191 11.76 -11.47 10.19
C LEU A 191 12.11 -11.25 11.67
N GLU A 192 13.15 -11.91 12.19
CA GLU A 192 13.58 -11.76 13.59
C GLU A 192 13.99 -10.31 13.93
N LYS A 193 14.70 -9.66 13.00
CA LYS A 193 15.08 -8.25 13.12
C LYS A 193 13.88 -7.31 13.07
N ALA A 194 12.96 -7.52 12.13
CA ALA A 194 11.72 -6.74 12.03
C ALA A 194 10.88 -6.85 13.30
N ILE A 195 10.72 -8.07 13.86
CA ILE A 195 10.00 -8.28 15.12
C ILE A 195 10.67 -7.47 16.24
N THR A 196 11.98 -7.61 16.41
CA THR A 196 12.74 -6.91 17.45
C THR A 196 12.58 -5.39 17.33
N PHE A 197 12.65 -4.85 16.12
CA PHE A 197 12.47 -3.44 15.85
C PHE A 197 11.04 -2.95 16.15
N LEU A 198 10.02 -3.61 15.58
CA LEU A 198 8.62 -3.20 15.72
C LEU A 198 8.09 -3.34 17.15
N GLN A 199 8.65 -4.26 17.95
CA GLN A 199 8.30 -4.37 19.38
C GLN A 199 8.60 -3.10 20.18
N ARG A 200 9.56 -2.28 19.73
CA ARG A 200 9.89 -0.98 20.35
C ARG A 200 8.97 0.14 19.88
N VAL A 201 8.39 0.01 18.68
CA VAL A 201 7.52 1.02 18.04
C VAL A 201 6.06 0.87 18.46
N VAL A 202 5.57 -0.36 18.60
CA VAL A 202 4.14 -0.63 18.84
C VAL A 202 3.70 -0.12 20.22
N ILE A 203 2.68 0.74 20.22
CA ILE A 203 2.02 1.24 21.44
C ILE A 203 1.06 0.16 21.95
N ARG A 204 1.41 -0.51 23.05
CA ARG A 204 0.65 -1.65 23.59
C ARG A 204 -0.47 -1.27 24.55
N GLU A 205 -0.27 -0.22 25.32
CA GLU A 205 -1.23 0.20 26.34
C GLU A 205 -2.25 1.18 25.77
N LYS A 206 -3.46 1.16 26.33
CA LYS A 206 -4.44 2.23 26.10
C LYS A 206 -3.92 3.50 26.75
N SER A 207 -4.22 4.65 26.16
CA SER A 207 -3.95 5.92 26.82
C SER A 207 -4.69 5.95 28.17
N GLY A 208 -3.95 6.26 29.23
CA GLY A 208 -4.55 6.57 30.52
C GLY A 208 -5.37 7.86 30.48
N LYS A 209 -6.05 8.19 31.58
CA LYS A 209 -6.57 9.55 31.76
C LYS A 209 -5.37 10.49 31.77
N ALA A 210 -5.31 11.45 30.84
CA ALA A 210 -4.23 12.41 30.95
C ALA A 210 -4.46 13.32 32.16
N THR A 211 -3.35 13.66 32.80
CA THR A 211 -3.33 14.34 34.09
C THR A 211 -2.90 15.79 33.97
N TRP A 212 -2.89 16.31 32.74
CA TRP A 212 -2.35 17.62 32.35
C TRP A 212 -3.36 18.42 31.49
N PHE A 213 -4.65 18.08 31.59
CA PHE A 213 -5.78 18.86 31.10
C PHE A 213 -6.85 18.98 32.17
#